data_AF-A0A2E4X401-F1
#
_entry.id   AF-A0A2E4X401-F1
#
_cell.length_a   1.000
_cell.length_b   1.000
_cell.length_c   1.000
_cell.angle_alpha   90.00
_cell.angle_beta   90.00
_cell.angle_gamma   90.00
#
_symmetry.space_group_name_H-M   'P 1'
#
loop_
_entity.id
_entity.type
_entity.pdbx_description
1 polymer ?
#
loop_
_entity_poly.entity_id
_entity_poly.type
_entity_poly.pdbx_seq_one_letter_code
_entity_poly.pdbx_strand_id
1 'polypeptide(L)'
;MKNFILITLILSICLKINAESNLEDIINSSRTIDLTYSGSFSSDCHKLNKIKLETNGIITLEIIRLKPSYTSKVFTCSISKIYDVEVYPSDKGAYIVGAKGVRGKITDDRFYIQVSPKTEAIRIKYFSDKNTKGEVKIKRFDVGYIINKIKNRIADLRESESTIPSWQKAFKETETKLISEAKNDKQPPNILITSPVVQPEESFIEVDNYTTLVRGKVKDNKGVMKLLVGGNNTSADENGNFVAKVKLGFGENKIKVQAEDVNGNISEKTLIIIRKEFLNNNIFSDVDIPIKTSMKNKNTFAVVIGIENYQYVPDAKYAYNDAQVFREYLIETLGISKQNIKMILNSKATYAEINKLLGSKGWLKRNVKDSTSNIIIYFAGHGISNLEEKTTGLLAFDIDPNYSIGIDTKNLYKNLANLNANSITIFLDACFTGQTREEKLLIADSRPITIVPKINHISDNMSIFTATSNTQTSGAIKEQEHGLFTYFLLKGLRGNADDNKDKKLTLFELNSFITKEVSNYALNAEREQTPQLLGSKDKILIKYD
;
A
#
# COMPACT_ATOMS: atom_id res chain seq x y z
N MET A 1 -32.13 52.96 5.27
CA MET A 1 -30.92 53.15 6.11
C MET A 1 -30.80 52.16 7.27
N LYS A 2 -31.87 51.80 8.01
CA LYS A 2 -31.80 50.77 9.07
C LYS A 2 -31.33 49.37 8.59
N ASN A 3 -31.72 48.96 7.38
CA ASN A 3 -31.32 47.65 6.83
C ASN A 3 -29.83 47.56 6.44
N PHE A 4 -29.18 48.67 6.10
CA PHE A 4 -27.77 48.63 5.67
C PHE A 4 -26.80 48.52 6.85
N ILE A 5 -27.16 49.13 8.00
CA ILE A 5 -26.42 49.04 9.26
C ILE A 5 -26.56 47.64 9.86
N LEU A 6 -27.73 47.00 9.70
CA LEU A 6 -27.99 45.64 10.19
C LEU A 6 -27.14 44.59 9.43
N ILE A 7 -27.05 44.72 8.10
CA ILE A 7 -26.24 43.82 7.25
C ILE A 7 -24.74 44.00 7.53
N THR A 8 -24.26 45.22 7.73
CA THR A 8 -22.84 45.45 8.06
C THR A 8 -22.48 44.98 9.48
N LEU A 9 -23.40 45.04 10.45
CA LEU A 9 -23.16 44.50 11.79
C LEU A 9 -23.10 42.97 11.78
N ILE A 10 -23.95 42.31 10.99
CA ILE A 10 -23.98 40.85 10.84
C ILE A 10 -22.73 40.35 10.09
N LEU A 11 -22.32 41.02 9.01
CA LEU A 11 -21.11 40.65 8.28
C LEU A 11 -19.83 40.84 9.11
N SER A 12 -19.74 41.91 9.90
CA SER A 12 -18.54 42.20 10.70
C SER A 12 -18.38 41.26 11.91
N ILE A 13 -19.47 40.64 12.36
CA ILE A 13 -19.45 39.61 13.42
C ILE A 13 -19.15 38.22 12.82
N CYS A 14 -19.73 37.89 11.66
CA CYS A 14 -19.43 36.63 10.95
C CYS A 14 -17.96 36.53 10.51
N LEU A 15 -17.29 37.64 10.19
CA LEU A 15 -15.87 37.64 9.78
C LEU A 15 -14.88 37.48 10.94
N LYS A 16 -15.32 37.49 12.21
CA LYS A 16 -14.44 37.41 13.38
C LYS A 16 -14.49 36.09 14.15
N ILE A 17 -15.40 35.18 13.83
CA ILE A 17 -15.61 33.95 14.60
C ILE A 17 -15.78 32.77 13.65
N ASN A 18 -14.81 31.86 13.65
CA ASN A 18 -14.93 30.54 13.02
C ASN A 18 -16.17 29.80 13.56
N ALA A 19 -16.95 29.22 12.64
CA ALA A 19 -17.87 28.08 12.79
C ALA A 19 -18.92 28.06 13.93
N GLU A 20 -20.18 27.85 13.54
CA GLU A 20 -21.24 27.21 14.34
C GLU A 20 -21.53 27.76 15.76
N SER A 21 -21.73 29.07 15.94
CA SER A 21 -22.33 29.56 17.19
C SER A 21 -23.86 29.50 17.12
N ASN A 22 -24.51 28.68 17.94
CA ASN A 22 -25.97 28.63 18.07
C ASN A 22 -26.48 29.97 18.68
N LEU A 23 -27.74 30.35 18.42
CA LEU A 23 -28.34 31.59 18.92
C LEU A 23 -28.23 31.71 20.45
N GLU A 24 -28.31 30.60 21.19
CA GLU A 24 -28.07 30.59 22.64
C GLU A 24 -26.65 31.03 23.02
N ASP A 25 -25.63 30.70 22.22
CA ASP A 25 -24.26 31.18 22.45
C ASP A 25 -24.14 32.70 22.17
N ILE A 26 -24.88 33.19 21.17
CA ILE A 26 -24.98 34.62 20.84
C ILE A 26 -25.72 35.40 21.93
N ILE A 27 -26.81 34.84 22.47
CA ILE A 27 -27.55 35.41 23.60
C ILE A 27 -26.67 35.41 24.84
N ASN A 28 -25.98 34.31 25.13
CA ASN A 28 -25.12 34.18 26.30
C ASN A 28 -23.91 35.13 26.26
N SER A 29 -23.31 35.34 25.09
CA SER A 29 -22.26 36.35 24.92
C SER A 29 -22.81 37.79 25.04
N SER A 30 -24.03 38.05 24.56
CA SER A 30 -24.68 39.37 24.63
C SER A 30 -25.16 39.77 26.03
N ARG A 31 -25.19 38.84 27.00
CA ARG A 31 -25.51 39.12 28.41
C ARG A 31 -24.46 39.95 29.12
N THR A 32 -23.29 40.12 28.52
CA THR A 32 -22.14 40.75 29.14
C THR A 32 -21.73 42.00 28.37
N ILE A 33 -21.52 43.10 29.07
CA ILE A 33 -20.90 44.31 28.53
C ILE A 33 -19.62 44.59 29.31
N ASP A 34 -18.49 44.56 28.61
CA ASP A 34 -17.22 45.08 29.10
C ASP A 34 -17.19 46.59 28.87
N LEU A 35 -16.98 47.35 29.94
CA LEU A 35 -16.98 48.81 29.93
C LEU A 35 -15.53 49.32 29.73
N THR A 36 -15.04 49.22 28.49
CA THR A 36 -13.79 49.84 28.07
C THR A 36 -13.97 51.36 27.95
N TYR A 37 -13.95 52.06 29.08
CA TYR A 37 -13.93 53.52 29.04
C TYR A 37 -12.55 54.04 28.59
N SER A 38 -12.50 54.63 27.39
CA SER A 38 -11.45 55.52 26.90
C SER A 38 -11.86 56.96 27.24
N GLY A 39 -11.58 57.41 28.45
CA GLY A 39 -11.88 58.77 28.87
C GLY A 39 -10.97 59.17 30.02
N SER A 40 -10.46 60.38 29.93
CA SER A 40 -9.42 60.98 30.76
C SER A 40 -9.72 60.90 32.26
N PHE A 41 -8.68 60.53 33.02
CA PHE A 41 -8.51 60.69 34.47
C PHE A 41 -9.78 60.92 35.30
N SER A 42 -10.52 59.83 35.53
CA SER A 42 -11.45 59.75 36.66
C SER A 42 -10.64 59.86 37.95
N SER A 43 -10.86 60.92 38.73
CA SER A 43 -10.30 61.12 40.07
C SER A 43 -10.91 60.17 41.12
N ASP A 44 -11.22 58.93 40.73
CA ASP A 44 -11.87 57.94 41.58
C ASP A 44 -11.11 56.62 41.57
N CYS A 45 -11.08 55.96 42.73
CA CYS A 45 -10.30 54.75 42.93
C CYS A 45 -10.98 53.46 42.49
N HIS A 46 -12.26 53.54 42.10
CA HIS A 46 -13.02 52.38 41.66
C HIS A 46 -13.70 52.68 40.33
N LYS A 47 -13.62 51.73 39.41
CA LYS A 47 -14.27 51.78 38.11
C LYS A 47 -15.13 50.54 37.94
N LEU A 48 -16.33 50.73 37.41
CA LEU A 48 -17.15 49.63 36.94
C LEU A 48 -16.53 49.09 35.65
N ASN A 49 -16.04 47.85 35.70
CA ASN A 49 -15.32 47.21 34.60
C ASN A 49 -16.25 46.44 33.66
N LYS A 50 -17.24 45.74 34.23
CA LYS A 50 -18.07 44.80 33.49
C LYS A 50 -19.43 44.68 34.15
N ILE A 51 -20.47 44.56 33.34
CA ILE A 51 -21.83 44.26 33.78
C ILE A 51 -22.28 42.99 33.08
N LYS A 52 -22.84 42.05 33.83
CA LYS A 52 -23.39 40.80 33.30
C LYS A 52 -24.81 40.57 33.81
N LEU A 53 -25.74 40.29 32.89
CA LEU A 53 -27.09 39.82 33.19
C LEU A 53 -27.09 38.29 33.25
N GLU A 54 -27.13 37.74 34.45
CA GLU A 54 -27.18 36.30 34.67
C GLU A 54 -28.49 35.69 34.14
N THR A 55 -28.47 34.39 33.88
CA THR A 55 -29.62 33.65 33.31
C THR A 55 -30.86 33.70 34.20
N ASN A 56 -30.67 33.74 35.52
CA ASN A 56 -31.73 33.91 36.53
C ASN A 56 -32.20 35.37 36.71
N GLY A 57 -31.68 36.31 35.92
CA GLY A 57 -32.06 37.73 35.94
C GLY A 57 -31.26 38.60 36.90
N ILE A 58 -30.37 38.04 37.72
CA ILE A 58 -29.49 38.82 38.60
C ILE A 58 -28.46 39.61 37.77
N ILE A 59 -28.10 40.80 38.22
CA ILE A 59 -27.04 41.61 37.60
C ILE A 59 -25.76 41.48 38.41
N THR A 60 -24.70 40.98 37.79
CA THR A 60 -23.35 40.95 38.36
C THR A 60 -22.56 42.14 37.85
N LEU A 61 -22.08 42.98 38.78
CA LEU A 61 -21.25 44.15 38.53
C LEU A 61 -19.81 43.83 38.96
N GLU A 62 -18.86 43.85 38.03
CA GLU A 62 -17.44 43.76 38.33
C GLU A 62 -16.85 45.16 38.50
N ILE A 63 -16.26 45.41 39.66
CA ILE A 63 -15.63 46.69 39.98
C ILE A 63 -14.15 46.43 40.18
N ILE A 64 -13.33 47.25 39.52
CA ILE A 64 -11.88 47.22 39.63
C ILE A 64 -11.40 48.45 40.37
N ARG A 65 -10.39 48.25 41.20
CA ARG A 65 -9.65 49.33 41.83
C ARG A 65 -8.54 49.81 40.88
N LEU A 66 -8.45 51.12 40.70
CA LEU A 66 -7.38 51.73 39.90
C LEU A 66 -6.09 51.82 40.74
N LYS A 67 -4.96 51.45 40.14
CA LYS A 67 -3.62 51.56 40.76
C LYS A 67 -3.05 52.96 40.50
N PRO A 68 -2.26 53.53 41.44
CA PRO A 68 -1.63 54.83 41.22
C PRO A 68 -0.69 54.77 40.00
N SER A 69 -0.89 55.69 39.05
CA SER A 69 0.04 55.91 37.95
C SER A 69 1.19 56.79 38.44
N TYR A 70 2.44 56.35 38.24
CA TYR A 70 3.66 57.07 38.69
C TYR A 70 3.83 58.47 38.08
N THR A 71 3.02 58.84 37.09
CA THR A 71 3.22 60.03 36.25
C THR A 71 2.40 61.27 36.62
N SER A 72 1.44 61.21 37.55
CA SER A 72 0.72 62.42 38.01
C SER A 72 0.80 62.60 39.53
N LYS A 73 1.49 63.66 39.96
CA LYS A 73 1.73 64.02 41.37
C LYS A 73 0.46 64.38 42.19
N VAL A 74 -0.75 64.11 41.70
CA VAL A 74 -1.99 64.66 42.29
C VAL A 74 -3.05 63.58 42.63
N PHE A 75 -2.87 62.30 42.27
CA PHE A 75 -3.91 61.30 42.55
C PHE A 75 -3.37 59.93 42.99
N THR A 76 -3.43 59.64 44.30
CA THR A 76 -3.06 58.34 44.86
C THR A 76 -4.27 57.58 45.40
N CYS A 77 -4.56 56.42 44.81
CA CYS A 77 -5.56 55.48 45.33
C CYS A 77 -4.99 54.59 46.43
N SER A 78 -4.86 55.18 47.62
CA SER A 78 -4.59 54.47 48.88
C SER A 78 -5.62 53.34 49.10
N ILE A 79 -5.31 52.38 49.97
CA ILE A 79 -6.19 51.25 50.29
C ILE A 79 -7.56 51.80 50.75
N SER A 80 -8.55 51.71 49.87
CA SER A 80 -9.91 52.16 50.13
C SER A 80 -10.71 51.04 50.77
N LYS A 81 -11.19 51.28 51.98
CA LYS A 81 -12.08 50.36 52.69
C LYS A 81 -13.52 50.67 52.29
N ILE A 82 -14.22 49.71 51.67
CA ILE A 82 -15.66 49.87 51.42
C ILE A 82 -16.38 49.84 52.77
N TYR A 83 -17.09 50.92 53.04
CA TYR A 83 -17.91 51.10 54.23
C TYR A 83 -19.31 50.52 54.01
N ASP A 84 -19.90 50.80 52.85
CA ASP A 84 -21.30 50.47 52.58
C ASP A 84 -21.56 50.43 51.06
N VAL A 85 -22.57 49.65 50.66
CA VAL A 85 -23.08 49.58 49.29
C VAL A 85 -24.59 49.74 49.34
N GLU A 86 -25.10 50.71 48.59
CA GLU A 86 -26.54 50.97 48.46
C GLU A 86 -26.98 50.79 47.02
N VAL A 87 -28.22 50.39 46.83
CA VAL A 87 -28.85 50.23 45.52
C VAL A 87 -30.09 51.12 45.42
N TYR A 88 -30.36 51.63 44.22
CA TYR A 88 -31.48 52.52 43.93
C TYR A 88 -32.24 52.06 42.69
N PRO A 89 -33.55 52.31 42.60
CA PRO A 89 -34.45 52.79 43.67
C PRO A 89 -34.85 51.68 44.66
N SER A 90 -34.56 51.85 45.96
CA SER A 90 -34.80 50.84 47.00
C SER A 90 -36.29 50.52 47.20
N ASP A 91 -37.16 51.49 46.95
CA ASP A 91 -38.62 51.41 47.02
C ASP A 91 -39.26 50.68 45.84
N LYS A 92 -38.52 50.45 44.73
CA LYS A 92 -39.04 49.73 43.54
C LYS A 92 -38.41 48.36 43.35
N GLY A 93 -37.92 47.75 44.44
CA GLY A 93 -37.41 46.38 44.43
C GLY A 93 -35.96 46.24 43.95
N ALA A 94 -35.18 47.32 43.98
CA ALA A 94 -33.73 47.21 43.91
C ALA A 94 -33.20 46.68 45.26
N TYR A 95 -32.48 45.56 45.24
CA TYR A 95 -31.84 45.00 46.43
C TYR A 95 -30.49 44.36 46.07
N ILE A 96 -29.61 44.23 47.06
CA ILE A 96 -28.32 43.55 46.92
C ILE A 96 -28.53 42.07 47.17
N VAL A 97 -28.06 41.24 46.23
CA VAL A 97 -28.10 39.78 46.36
C VAL A 97 -26.85 39.27 47.08
N GLY A 98 -25.69 39.85 46.80
CA GLY A 98 -24.43 39.47 47.45
C GLY A 98 -23.23 40.27 46.94
N ALA A 99 -22.14 40.23 47.68
CA ALA A 99 -20.87 40.83 47.28
C ALA A 99 -19.71 39.86 47.51
N LYS A 100 -18.89 39.62 46.48
CA LYS A 100 -17.73 38.71 46.53
C LYS A 100 -16.44 39.51 46.39
N GLY A 101 -15.44 39.23 47.24
CA GLY A 101 -14.20 40.02 47.30
C GLY A 101 -14.29 41.26 48.19
N VAL A 102 -15.41 41.43 48.91
CA VAL A 102 -15.64 42.49 49.90
C VAL A 102 -15.55 41.87 51.30
N ARG A 103 -14.33 41.52 51.74
CA ARG A 103 -14.09 40.80 53.01
C ARG A 103 -14.12 41.76 54.21
N GLY A 104 -15.30 42.26 54.54
CA GLY A 104 -15.60 42.90 55.83
C GLY A 104 -14.78 44.12 56.23
N LYS A 105 -13.95 44.71 55.34
CA LYS A 105 -13.37 46.08 55.42
C LYS A 105 -12.36 46.40 54.31
N ILE A 106 -11.70 45.44 53.65
CA ILE A 106 -10.74 45.72 52.55
C ILE A 106 -11.20 44.97 51.30
N THR A 107 -11.29 45.65 50.16
CA THR A 107 -11.59 44.98 48.88
C THR A 107 -10.35 44.53 48.18
N ASP A 108 -10.46 43.40 47.50
CA ASP A 108 -9.49 42.97 46.50
C ASP A 108 -9.38 44.03 45.38
N ASP A 109 -8.30 43.98 44.59
CA ASP A 109 -8.13 44.86 43.41
C ASP A 109 -9.30 44.74 42.42
N ARG A 110 -10.07 43.65 42.50
CA ARG A 110 -11.26 43.37 41.72
C ARG A 110 -12.28 42.64 42.59
N PHE A 111 -13.50 43.16 42.64
CA PHE A 111 -14.59 42.56 43.41
C PHE A 111 -15.91 42.66 42.66
N TYR A 112 -16.90 41.90 43.12
CA TYR A 112 -18.19 41.76 42.45
C TYR A 112 -19.34 42.12 43.38
N ILE A 113 -20.31 42.85 42.85
CA ILE A 113 -21.58 43.13 43.53
C ILE A 113 -22.71 42.58 42.67
N GLN A 114 -23.56 41.75 43.25
CA GLN A 114 -24.74 41.21 42.62
C GLN A 114 -25.98 41.96 43.12
N VAL A 115 -26.78 42.44 42.19
CA VAL A 115 -27.97 43.26 42.47
C VAL A 115 -29.17 42.76 41.69
N SER A 116 -30.36 43.11 42.16
CA SER A 116 -31.61 42.75 41.48
C SER A 116 -31.73 43.44 40.12
N PRO A 117 -32.46 42.84 39.14
CA PRO A 117 -32.63 43.40 37.79
C PRO A 117 -33.36 44.74 37.70
N LYS A 118 -33.94 45.23 38.81
CA LYS A 118 -34.60 46.54 38.90
C LYS A 118 -33.65 47.66 39.38
N THR A 119 -32.37 47.35 39.60
CA THR A 119 -31.39 48.32 40.06
C THR A 119 -31.02 49.31 38.95
N GLU A 120 -31.24 50.59 39.19
CA GLU A 120 -30.88 51.68 38.27
C GLU A 120 -29.51 52.26 38.59
N ALA A 121 -29.11 52.26 39.86
CA ALA A 121 -27.80 52.70 40.27
C ALA A 121 -27.33 52.01 41.54
N ILE A 122 -26.02 51.94 41.70
CA ILE A 122 -25.38 51.56 42.95
C ILE A 122 -24.57 52.73 43.49
N ARG A 123 -24.53 52.89 44.81
CA ARG A 123 -23.61 53.81 45.49
C ARG A 123 -22.67 52.99 46.36
N ILE A 124 -21.38 53.23 46.21
CA ILE A 124 -20.34 52.63 47.02
C ILE A 124 -19.78 53.74 47.90
N LYS A 125 -19.89 53.55 49.22
CA LYS A 125 -19.29 54.42 50.22
C LYS A 125 -17.96 53.82 50.64
N TYR A 126 -16.89 54.61 50.64
CA TYR A 126 -15.56 54.14 51.01
C TYR A 126 -14.78 55.18 51.80
N PHE A 127 -13.88 54.72 52.67
CA PHE A 127 -12.92 55.58 53.39
C PHE A 127 -11.68 55.83 52.55
N SER A 128 -11.23 57.10 52.51
CA SER A 128 -10.00 57.53 51.85
C SER A 128 -8.90 57.68 52.90
N ASP A 129 -7.85 56.85 52.88
CA ASP A 129 -6.84 56.84 53.93
C ASP A 129 -5.56 57.65 53.60
N LYS A 130 -5.09 58.34 54.66
CA LYS A 130 -3.85 59.10 54.92
C LYS A 130 -3.89 60.62 55.11
N ASN A 131 -4.81 61.40 54.54
CA ASN A 131 -4.83 62.89 54.74
C ASN A 131 -6.21 63.53 54.96
N THR A 132 -7.30 62.75 54.96
CA THR A 132 -8.67 63.26 55.16
C THR A 132 -9.26 62.56 56.39
N LYS A 133 -9.59 63.32 57.44
CA LYS A 133 -10.06 62.88 58.78
C LYS A 133 -11.33 61.99 58.72
N GLY A 134 -11.23 60.76 58.23
CA GLY A 134 -12.34 59.81 58.20
C GLY A 134 -13.49 60.18 57.26
N GLU A 135 -13.29 61.05 56.27
CA GLU A 135 -14.34 61.42 55.33
C GLU A 135 -14.78 60.23 54.48
N VAL A 136 -16.10 59.98 54.46
CA VAL A 136 -16.73 58.96 53.63
C VAL A 136 -16.93 59.54 52.23
N LYS A 137 -16.23 58.99 51.23
CA LYS A 137 -16.47 59.31 49.83
C LYS A 137 -17.54 58.39 49.26
N ILE A 138 -18.42 58.94 48.44
CA ILE A 138 -19.52 58.21 47.82
C ILE A 138 -19.30 58.22 46.31
N LYS A 139 -19.23 57.04 45.69
CA LYS A 139 -19.25 56.91 44.24
C LYS A 139 -20.53 56.25 43.79
N ARG A 140 -21.26 56.96 42.92
CA ARG A 140 -22.44 56.43 42.24
C ARG A 140 -22.05 55.85 40.88
N PHE A 141 -22.62 54.69 40.57
CA PHE A 141 -22.58 54.07 39.24
C PHE A 141 -24.02 53.91 38.75
N ASP A 142 -24.40 54.68 37.74
CA ASP A 142 -25.69 54.52 37.07
C ASP A 142 -25.60 53.34 36.08
N VAL A 143 -26.25 52.24 36.44
CA VAL A 143 -26.19 50.96 35.72
C VAL A 143 -27.48 50.65 34.97
N GLY A 144 -28.58 51.35 35.28
CA GLY A 144 -29.91 51.09 34.75
C GLY A 144 -30.00 51.17 33.23
N TYR A 145 -29.40 52.20 32.63
CA TYR A 145 -29.34 52.33 31.16
C TYR A 145 -28.60 51.15 30.52
N ILE A 146 -27.49 50.72 31.11
CA ILE A 146 -26.66 49.63 30.58
C ILE A 146 -27.41 48.30 30.74
N ILE A 147 -28.05 48.07 31.88
CA ILE A 147 -28.91 46.90 32.13
C ILE A 147 -30.06 46.86 31.12
N ASN A 148 -30.74 47.99 30.88
CA ASN A 148 -31.82 48.06 29.90
C ASN A 148 -31.33 47.80 28.48
N LYS A 149 -30.15 48.31 28.12
CA LYS A 149 -29.49 48.05 26.83
C LYS A 149 -29.20 46.55 26.62
N ILE A 150 -28.74 45.84 27.67
CA ILE A 150 -28.53 44.38 27.62
C ILE A 150 -29.87 43.66 27.43
N LYS A 151 -30.90 44.04 28.21
CA LYS A 151 -32.23 43.43 28.12
C LYS A 151 -32.87 43.63 26.74
N ASN A 152 -32.83 44.85 26.21
CA ASN A 152 -33.37 45.15 24.88
C ASN A 152 -32.62 44.40 23.79
N ARG A 153 -31.28 44.34 23.84
CA ARG A 153 -30.51 43.55 22.87
C ARG A 153 -30.87 42.07 22.90
N ILE A 154 -31.09 41.49 24.09
CA ILE A 154 -31.54 40.10 24.21
C ILE A 154 -32.98 39.94 23.71
N ALA A 155 -33.85 40.91 23.96
CA ALA A 155 -35.22 40.92 23.44
C ALA A 155 -35.25 41.00 21.91
N ASP A 156 -34.49 41.92 21.30
CA ASP A 156 -34.36 42.09 19.86
C ASP A 156 -33.81 40.81 19.19
N LEU A 157 -32.83 40.15 19.83
CA LEU A 157 -32.29 38.87 19.36
C LEU A 157 -33.36 37.76 19.40
N ARG A 158 -34.17 37.71 20.45
CA ARG A 158 -35.29 36.75 20.57
C ARG A 158 -36.44 37.07 19.62
N GLU A 159 -36.72 38.34 19.39
CA GLU A 159 -37.74 38.79 18.44
C GLU A 159 -37.30 38.50 16.99
N SER A 160 -36.01 38.65 16.69
CA SER A 160 -35.46 38.29 15.37
C SER A 160 -35.63 36.79 15.05
N GLU A 161 -35.64 35.92 16.06
CA GLU A 161 -35.98 34.49 15.93
C GLU A 161 -37.47 34.27 15.66
N SER A 162 -38.35 35.14 16.19
CA SER A 162 -39.80 35.06 15.96
C SER A 162 -40.25 35.57 14.58
N THR A 163 -39.41 36.38 13.90
CA THR A 163 -39.67 36.93 12.56
C THR A 163 -39.12 36.08 11.40
N ILE A 164 -38.65 34.87 11.69
CA ILE A 164 -38.15 33.94 10.68
C ILE A 164 -39.29 33.62 9.67
N PRO A 165 -39.11 33.89 8.37
CA PRO A 165 -40.10 33.59 7.33
C PRO A 165 -40.59 32.14 7.40
N SER A 166 -41.87 31.91 7.10
CA SER A 166 -42.52 30.58 7.18
C SER A 166 -41.74 29.47 6.46
N TRP A 167 -41.01 29.79 5.38
CA TRP A 167 -40.20 28.81 4.66
C TRP A 167 -38.93 28.40 5.44
N GLN A 168 -38.32 29.30 6.21
CA GLN A 168 -37.19 28.98 7.09
C GLN A 168 -37.65 28.25 8.35
N LYS A 169 -38.84 28.56 8.88
CA LYS A 169 -39.43 27.79 9.98
C LYS A 169 -39.79 26.37 9.52
N ALA A 170 -40.40 26.24 8.34
CA ALA A 170 -40.62 24.95 7.68
C ALA A 170 -39.29 24.23 7.45
N PHE A 171 -38.23 24.93 7.04
CA PHE A 171 -36.90 24.32 6.86
C PHE A 171 -36.30 23.84 8.18
N LYS A 172 -36.39 24.62 9.26
CA LYS A 172 -35.88 24.25 10.60
C LYS A 172 -36.70 23.13 11.25
N GLU A 173 -38.02 23.09 11.03
CA GLU A 173 -38.88 21.96 11.42
C GLU A 173 -38.57 20.71 10.59
N THR A 174 -38.32 20.87 9.28
CA THR A 174 -37.87 19.79 8.40
C THR A 174 -36.50 19.30 8.81
N GLU A 175 -35.57 20.19 9.16
CA GLU A 175 -34.22 19.88 9.65
C GLU A 175 -34.29 19.18 11.01
N THR A 176 -35.11 19.66 11.95
CA THR A 176 -35.32 19.00 13.24
C THR A 176 -35.96 17.63 13.07
N LYS A 177 -36.90 17.51 12.13
CA LYS A 177 -37.52 16.23 11.75
C LYS A 177 -36.49 15.30 11.10
N LEU A 178 -35.67 15.79 10.16
CA LEU A 178 -34.57 15.05 9.53
C LEU A 178 -33.51 14.62 10.55
N ILE A 179 -33.16 15.46 11.52
CA ILE A 179 -32.24 15.13 12.63
C ILE A 179 -32.87 14.10 13.57
N SER A 180 -34.17 14.21 13.86
CA SER A 180 -34.88 13.20 14.65
C SER A 180 -35.04 11.87 13.92
N GLU A 181 -35.25 11.92 12.59
CA GLU A 181 -35.28 10.75 11.71
C GLU A 181 -33.88 10.12 11.59
N ALA A 182 -32.83 10.92 11.47
CA ALA A 182 -31.43 10.49 11.47
C ALA A 182 -31.03 9.82 12.79
N LYS A 183 -31.48 10.36 13.93
CA LYS A 183 -31.27 9.74 15.26
C LYS A 183 -32.10 8.48 15.49
N ASN A 184 -33.23 8.34 14.80
CA ASN A 184 -34.10 7.17 14.90
C ASN A 184 -33.68 6.04 13.96
N ASP A 185 -32.92 6.34 12.91
CA ASP A 185 -32.38 5.31 12.04
C ASP A 185 -31.20 4.60 12.71
N LYS A 186 -31.43 3.33 13.03
CA LYS A 186 -30.43 2.42 13.59
C LYS A 186 -30.07 1.31 12.61
N GLN A 187 -30.59 1.37 11.38
CA GLN A 187 -30.34 0.35 10.37
C GLN A 187 -29.08 0.72 9.62
N PRO A 188 -28.01 -0.08 9.69
CA PRO A 188 -26.82 0.16 8.88
C PRO A 188 -27.05 -0.33 7.43
N PRO A 189 -26.28 0.19 6.46
CA PRO A 189 -26.38 -0.24 5.08
C PRO A 189 -26.24 -1.75 4.92
N ASN A 190 -27.07 -2.37 4.09
CA ASN A 190 -26.94 -3.77 3.76
C ASN A 190 -25.94 -3.96 2.60
N ILE A 191 -24.81 -4.60 2.88
CA ILE A 191 -23.79 -4.96 1.88
C ILE A 191 -24.03 -6.41 1.44
N LEU A 192 -24.14 -6.64 0.13
CA LEU A 192 -24.15 -7.95 -0.50
C LEU A 192 -22.97 -8.04 -1.47
N ILE A 193 -22.04 -8.96 -1.24
CA ILE A 193 -20.94 -9.21 -2.17
C ILE A 193 -21.40 -10.26 -3.18
N THR A 194 -21.31 -9.94 -4.47
CA THR A 194 -21.71 -10.82 -5.58
C THR A 194 -20.51 -11.44 -6.28
N SER A 195 -19.30 -10.89 -6.08
CA SER A 195 -18.07 -11.46 -6.60
C SER A 195 -16.87 -10.95 -5.79
N PRO A 196 -15.88 -11.81 -5.47
CA PRO A 196 -15.92 -13.27 -5.59
C PRO A 196 -17.01 -13.91 -4.70
N VAL A 197 -17.60 -15.02 -5.16
CA VAL A 197 -18.63 -15.77 -4.41
C VAL A 197 -17.93 -16.76 -3.49
N VAL A 198 -18.22 -16.70 -2.19
CA VAL A 198 -17.77 -17.69 -1.21
C VAL A 198 -18.75 -18.86 -1.22
N GLN A 199 -18.28 -20.11 -1.38
CA GLN A 199 -19.17 -21.27 -1.28
C GLN A 199 -19.71 -21.43 0.15
N PRO A 200 -20.93 -21.94 0.36
CA PRO A 200 -21.55 -22.02 1.70
C PRO A 200 -20.73 -22.82 2.72
N GLU A 201 -19.91 -23.76 2.25
CA GLU A 201 -19.07 -24.67 3.04
C GLU A 201 -17.71 -24.02 3.42
N GLU A 202 -17.33 -22.91 2.79
CA GLU A 202 -16.00 -22.32 2.86
C GLU A 202 -16.01 -20.93 3.54
N SER A 203 -14.90 -20.57 4.19
CA SER A 203 -14.75 -19.26 4.86
C SER A 203 -13.84 -18.28 4.10
N PHE A 204 -13.28 -18.72 2.97
CA PHE A 204 -12.34 -17.95 2.16
C PHE A 204 -12.48 -18.34 0.68
N ILE A 205 -11.84 -17.55 -0.21
CA ILE A 205 -11.75 -17.83 -1.64
C ILE A 205 -10.29 -17.98 -2.02
N GLU A 206 -9.97 -18.95 -2.87
CA GLU A 206 -8.63 -19.13 -3.41
C GLU A 206 -8.53 -18.56 -4.82
N VAL A 207 -7.45 -17.83 -5.08
CA VAL A 207 -7.14 -17.25 -6.40
C VAL A 207 -5.64 -17.30 -6.68
N ASP A 208 -5.24 -17.19 -7.94
CA ASP A 208 -3.85 -17.09 -8.39
C ASP A 208 -3.46 -15.66 -8.83
N ASN A 209 -4.45 -14.90 -9.28
CA ASN A 209 -4.30 -13.56 -9.83
C ASN A 209 -3.80 -12.54 -8.79
N TYR A 210 -2.87 -11.66 -9.20
CA TYR A 210 -2.36 -10.54 -8.39
C TYR A 210 -3.42 -9.45 -8.09
N THR A 211 -4.52 -9.43 -8.86
CA THR A 211 -5.63 -8.51 -8.62
C THR A 211 -6.95 -9.24 -8.71
N THR A 212 -7.93 -8.79 -7.92
CA THR A 212 -9.32 -9.27 -7.99
C THR A 212 -10.29 -8.10 -8.12
N LEU A 213 -11.47 -8.37 -8.66
CA LEU A 213 -12.57 -7.43 -8.74
C LEU A 213 -13.62 -7.81 -7.70
N VAL A 214 -13.74 -6.98 -6.66
CA VAL A 214 -14.81 -7.11 -5.68
C VAL A 214 -16.05 -6.39 -6.24
N ARG A 215 -17.12 -7.15 -6.44
CA ARG A 215 -18.42 -6.65 -6.90
C ARG A 215 -19.47 -6.93 -5.86
N GLY A 216 -20.44 -6.04 -5.76
CA GLY A 216 -21.56 -6.23 -4.85
C GLY A 216 -22.65 -5.21 -5.04
N LYS A 217 -23.65 -5.30 -4.16
CA LYS A 217 -24.70 -4.32 -3.98
C LYS A 217 -24.63 -3.76 -2.57
N VAL A 218 -24.80 -2.46 -2.43
CA VAL A 218 -24.99 -1.80 -1.15
C VAL A 218 -26.29 -1.01 -1.20
N LYS A 219 -27.17 -1.22 -0.22
CA LYS A 219 -28.47 -0.54 -0.14
C LYS A 219 -28.76 -0.13 1.28
N ASP A 220 -29.40 1.01 1.42
CA ASP A 220 -29.82 1.57 2.69
C ASP A 220 -31.13 2.34 2.49
N ASN A 221 -31.98 2.40 3.53
CA ASN A 221 -33.28 3.09 3.49
C ASN A 221 -33.15 4.62 3.49
N LYS A 222 -32.02 5.17 3.93
CA LYS A 222 -31.70 6.61 3.92
C LYS A 222 -30.55 6.97 2.98
N GLY A 223 -29.87 5.97 2.42
CA GLY A 223 -28.89 6.12 1.35
C GLY A 223 -27.46 5.97 1.86
N VAL A 224 -26.57 5.54 0.95
CA VAL A 224 -25.17 5.24 1.28
C VAL A 224 -24.31 6.48 1.02
N MET A 225 -23.69 7.02 2.07
CA MET A 225 -22.83 8.20 2.01
C MET A 225 -21.42 7.84 1.57
N LYS A 226 -20.86 6.74 2.09
CA LYS A 226 -19.48 6.34 1.85
C LYS A 226 -19.37 4.82 1.71
N LEU A 227 -18.58 4.37 0.74
CA LEU A 227 -18.25 2.97 0.54
C LEU A 227 -16.73 2.82 0.39
N LEU A 228 -16.14 1.95 1.19
CA LEU A 228 -14.72 1.59 1.17
C LEU A 228 -14.56 0.12 0.83
N VAL A 229 -13.65 -0.18 -0.10
CA VAL A 229 -13.24 -1.56 -0.41
C VAL A 229 -11.72 -1.68 -0.30
N GLY A 230 -11.24 -2.52 0.61
CA GLY A 230 -9.81 -2.69 0.87
C GLY A 230 -9.13 -1.38 1.31
N GLY A 231 -9.86 -0.49 1.98
CA GLY A 231 -9.39 0.82 2.43
C GLY A 231 -9.50 1.96 1.40
N ASN A 232 -9.97 1.70 0.17
CA ASN A 232 -10.11 2.71 -0.87
C ASN A 232 -11.56 3.14 -1.09
N ASN A 233 -11.82 4.44 -1.29
CA ASN A 233 -13.13 4.96 -1.67
C ASN A 233 -13.61 4.33 -2.98
N THR A 234 -14.86 3.85 -2.99
CA THR A 234 -15.55 3.25 -4.13
C THR A 234 -16.95 3.86 -4.22
N SER A 235 -17.47 4.05 -5.43
CA SER A 235 -18.84 4.52 -5.66
C SER A 235 -19.78 3.36 -6.01
N ALA A 236 -21.05 3.50 -5.64
CA ALA A 236 -22.13 2.63 -6.11
C ALA A 236 -22.99 3.38 -7.15
N ASP A 237 -23.58 2.64 -8.10
CA ASP A 237 -24.55 3.19 -9.06
C ASP A 237 -25.94 3.42 -8.43
N GLU A 238 -26.88 3.94 -9.21
CA GLU A 238 -28.26 4.21 -8.78
C GLU A 238 -29.01 2.96 -8.27
N ASN A 239 -28.58 1.77 -8.71
CA ASN A 239 -29.15 0.49 -8.29
C ASN A 239 -28.42 -0.10 -7.07
N GLY A 240 -27.39 0.58 -6.57
CA GLY A 240 -26.53 0.18 -5.46
C GLY A 240 -25.38 -0.75 -5.86
N ASN A 241 -25.13 -1.00 -7.15
CA ASN A 241 -24.03 -1.87 -7.57
C ASN A 241 -22.70 -1.15 -7.45
N PHE A 242 -21.69 -1.82 -6.91
CA PHE A 242 -20.32 -1.31 -6.86
C PHE A 242 -19.33 -2.31 -7.45
N VAL A 243 -18.21 -1.78 -7.95
CA VAL A 243 -17.07 -2.55 -8.44
C VAL A 243 -15.79 -1.89 -7.95
N ALA A 244 -14.93 -2.66 -7.29
CA ALA A 244 -13.62 -2.22 -6.83
C ALA A 244 -12.52 -3.19 -7.25
N LYS A 245 -11.42 -2.67 -7.79
CA LYS A 245 -10.23 -3.46 -8.12
C LYS A 245 -9.28 -3.45 -6.93
N VAL A 246 -8.93 -4.63 -6.44
CA VAL A 246 -8.11 -4.83 -5.25
C VAL A 246 -6.84 -5.59 -5.62
N LYS A 247 -5.68 -5.13 -5.13
CA LYS A 247 -4.39 -5.83 -5.24
C LYS A 247 -4.26 -6.87 -4.13
N LEU A 248 -3.69 -8.03 -4.46
CA LEU A 248 -3.54 -9.15 -3.55
C LEU A 248 -2.05 -9.47 -3.33
N GLY A 249 -1.64 -9.48 -2.06
CA GLY A 249 -0.38 -10.09 -1.63
C GLY A 249 -0.45 -11.61 -1.73
N PHE A 250 0.70 -12.29 -1.69
CA PHE A 250 0.73 -13.75 -1.56
C PHE A 250 0.18 -14.19 -0.19
N GLY A 251 -0.51 -15.32 -0.15
CA GLY A 251 -1.13 -15.84 1.07
C GLY A 251 -2.47 -15.17 1.38
N GLU A 252 -2.80 -15.06 2.66
CA GLU A 252 -4.11 -14.58 3.12
C GLU A 252 -4.26 -13.05 2.97
N ASN A 253 -5.31 -12.61 2.26
CA ASN A 253 -5.69 -11.21 2.10
C ASN A 253 -7.07 -11.00 2.74
N LYS A 254 -7.17 -10.11 3.73
CA LYS A 254 -8.45 -9.71 4.35
C LYS A 254 -8.95 -8.41 3.73
N ILE A 255 -9.93 -8.52 2.84
CA ILE A 255 -10.51 -7.37 2.16
C ILE A 255 -11.77 -6.93 2.89
N LYS A 256 -11.70 -5.79 3.58
CA LYS A 256 -12.85 -5.16 4.23
C LYS A 256 -13.67 -4.34 3.23
N VAL A 257 -14.97 -4.58 3.20
CA VAL A 257 -15.99 -3.78 2.51
C VAL A 257 -16.79 -3.08 3.60
N GLN A 258 -16.67 -1.76 3.69
CA GLN A 258 -17.35 -0.94 4.69
C GLN A 258 -18.26 0.07 4.02
N ALA A 259 -19.49 0.22 4.51
CA ALA A 259 -20.42 1.22 4.04
C ALA A 259 -20.95 2.04 5.23
N GLU A 260 -21.11 3.34 5.01
CA GLU A 260 -21.64 4.30 5.97
C GLU A 260 -22.84 5.01 5.33
N ASP A 261 -23.97 5.07 6.03
CA ASP A 261 -25.14 5.83 5.59
C ASP A 261 -24.98 7.33 5.88
N VAL A 262 -25.99 8.13 5.49
CA VAL A 262 -26.03 9.58 5.77
C VAL A 262 -26.17 9.93 7.26
N ASN A 263 -26.49 8.96 8.12
CA ASN A 263 -26.73 9.12 9.55
C ASN A 263 -25.58 8.60 10.42
N GLY A 264 -24.51 8.08 9.81
CA GLY A 264 -23.33 7.54 10.47
C GLY A 264 -23.44 6.07 10.90
N ASN A 265 -24.47 5.33 10.48
CA ASN A 265 -24.55 3.88 10.70
C ASN A 265 -23.59 3.17 9.75
N ILE A 266 -22.77 2.26 10.32
CA ILE A 266 -21.73 1.55 9.57
C ILE A 266 -22.06 0.07 9.50
N SER A 267 -21.89 -0.50 8.31
CA SER A 267 -21.78 -1.96 8.13
C SER A 267 -20.42 -2.35 7.58
N GLU A 268 -19.96 -3.54 7.96
CA GLU A 268 -18.72 -4.13 7.47
C GLU A 268 -18.96 -5.58 7.05
N LYS A 269 -18.40 -5.97 5.91
CA LYS A 269 -18.17 -7.36 5.53
C LYS A 269 -16.69 -7.57 5.23
N THR A 270 -16.14 -8.68 5.72
CA THR A 270 -14.76 -9.07 5.42
C THR A 270 -14.77 -10.26 4.45
N LEU A 271 -14.03 -10.14 3.36
CA LEU A 271 -13.69 -11.23 2.47
C LEU A 271 -12.29 -11.71 2.79
N ILE A 272 -12.12 -13.02 2.93
CA ILE A 272 -10.81 -13.64 3.04
C ILE A 272 -10.49 -14.24 1.68
N ILE A 273 -9.43 -13.74 1.04
CA ILE A 273 -8.96 -14.23 -0.26
C ILE A 273 -7.54 -14.72 -0.08
N ILE A 274 -7.33 -16.03 -0.23
CA ILE A 274 -6.01 -16.64 -0.21
C ILE A 274 -5.48 -16.62 -1.63
N ARG A 275 -4.48 -15.78 -1.90
CA ARG A 275 -3.74 -15.84 -3.15
C ARG A 275 -2.72 -16.95 -3.06
N LYS A 276 -3.03 -18.09 -3.67
CA LYS A 276 -2.07 -19.17 -3.85
C LYS A 276 -1.12 -18.82 -4.99
N GLU A 277 0.11 -19.30 -4.90
CA GLU A 277 0.90 -19.51 -6.10
C GLU A 277 0.12 -20.53 -6.95
N PHE A 278 -0.14 -20.24 -8.22
CA PHE A 278 -0.84 -21.20 -9.08
C PHE A 278 -0.01 -22.48 -9.15
N LEU A 279 -0.45 -23.52 -8.46
CA LEU A 279 0.05 -24.88 -8.61
C LEU A 279 -1.09 -25.68 -9.21
N ASN A 280 -1.00 -25.92 -10.52
CA ASN A 280 -1.99 -26.68 -11.28
C ASN A 280 -2.06 -28.12 -10.73
N ASN A 281 -3.25 -28.72 -10.63
CA ASN A 281 -3.45 -30.06 -10.08
C ASN A 281 -2.97 -31.23 -10.99
N ASN A 282 -2.10 -30.96 -11.97
CA ASN A 282 -1.13 -31.92 -12.53
C ASN A 282 0.23 -31.64 -11.88
N ILE A 283 0.32 -31.77 -10.56
CA ILE A 283 1.36 -31.08 -9.74
C ILE A 283 2.80 -31.46 -10.14
N PHE A 284 2.99 -32.61 -10.80
CA PHE A 284 4.28 -33.03 -11.32
C PHE A 284 4.10 -33.76 -12.66
N SER A 285 4.92 -33.42 -13.65
CA SER A 285 5.18 -34.27 -14.81
C SER A 285 5.69 -35.63 -14.32
N ASP A 286 5.47 -36.69 -15.11
CA ASP A 286 5.99 -38.02 -14.79
C ASP A 286 7.51 -38.01 -14.62
N VAL A 287 8.23 -37.02 -15.16
CA VAL A 287 9.69 -36.87 -15.06
C VAL A 287 10.18 -35.97 -13.93
N ASP A 288 9.32 -35.25 -13.20
CA ASP A 288 9.75 -34.28 -12.17
C ASP A 288 10.39 -34.93 -10.94
N ILE A 289 10.09 -36.21 -10.71
CA ILE A 289 10.64 -36.98 -9.61
C ILE A 289 11.80 -37.84 -10.14
N PRO A 290 13.06 -37.53 -9.83
CA PRO A 290 14.19 -38.34 -10.26
C PRO A 290 14.18 -39.72 -9.59
N ILE A 291 14.69 -40.73 -10.30
CA ILE A 291 14.98 -42.03 -9.69
C ILE A 291 16.29 -41.91 -8.92
N LYS A 292 16.26 -42.36 -7.66
CA LYS A 292 17.45 -42.39 -6.81
C LYS A 292 18.33 -43.60 -7.14
N THR A 293 19.64 -43.40 -7.24
CA THR A 293 20.63 -44.48 -7.42
C THR A 293 21.65 -44.51 -6.28
N SER A 294 22.47 -45.56 -6.22
CA SER A 294 23.60 -45.66 -5.28
C SER A 294 24.87 -44.93 -5.73
N MET A 295 24.83 -44.23 -6.88
CA MET A 295 26.00 -43.53 -7.43
C MET A 295 26.58 -42.48 -6.46
N LYS A 296 27.91 -42.34 -6.47
CA LYS A 296 28.64 -41.33 -5.67
C LYS A 296 29.70 -40.64 -6.52
N ASN A 297 29.30 -39.59 -7.23
CA ASN A 297 30.15 -38.85 -8.16
C ASN A 297 30.83 -37.64 -7.50
N LYS A 298 31.76 -37.90 -6.58
CA LYS A 298 32.43 -36.86 -5.77
C LYS A 298 33.33 -35.90 -6.57
N ASN A 299 33.87 -36.35 -7.72
CA ASN A 299 34.75 -35.57 -8.59
C ASN A 299 34.01 -34.95 -9.79
N THR A 300 32.68 -34.94 -9.76
CA THR A 300 31.88 -34.30 -10.82
C THR A 300 31.46 -32.91 -10.36
N PHE A 301 31.65 -31.92 -11.24
CA PHE A 301 31.16 -30.56 -11.09
C PHE A 301 30.09 -30.28 -12.13
N ALA A 302 29.03 -29.58 -11.72
CA ALA A 302 27.95 -29.25 -12.63
C ALA A 302 27.57 -27.77 -12.61
N VAL A 303 27.23 -27.25 -13.79
CA VAL A 303 26.66 -25.91 -13.95
C VAL A 303 25.33 -26.04 -14.67
N VAL A 304 24.26 -25.56 -14.03
CA VAL A 304 22.89 -25.60 -14.52
C VAL A 304 22.42 -24.17 -14.75
N ILE A 305 21.96 -23.86 -15.95
CA ILE A 305 21.52 -22.54 -16.36
C ILE A 305 20.12 -22.69 -16.96
N GLY A 306 19.14 -22.00 -16.38
CA GLY A 306 17.77 -21.98 -16.86
C GLY A 306 17.27 -20.56 -16.96
N ILE A 307 16.99 -20.08 -18.16
CA ILE A 307 16.54 -18.71 -18.38
C ILE A 307 15.24 -18.77 -19.15
N GLU A 308 14.14 -18.57 -18.43
CA GLU A 308 12.80 -18.50 -18.98
C GLU A 308 12.42 -17.06 -19.28
N ASN A 309 12.54 -16.17 -18.30
CA ASN A 309 12.21 -14.76 -18.48
C ASN A 309 13.45 -13.96 -18.86
N TYR A 310 13.41 -13.29 -20.02
CA TYR A 310 14.50 -12.46 -20.52
C TYR A 310 14.16 -10.98 -20.43
N GLN A 311 15.20 -10.14 -20.38
CA GLN A 311 15.02 -8.70 -20.35
C GLN A 311 14.60 -8.10 -21.71
N TYR A 312 15.09 -8.67 -22.82
CA TYR A 312 14.99 -8.06 -24.16
C TYR A 312 14.25 -8.93 -25.20
N VAL A 313 13.97 -10.19 -24.89
CA VAL A 313 13.34 -11.14 -25.81
C VAL A 313 12.14 -11.84 -25.14
N PRO A 314 11.22 -12.45 -25.90
CA PRO A 314 10.12 -13.20 -25.31
C PRO A 314 10.58 -14.37 -24.43
N ASP A 315 9.70 -14.85 -23.56
CA ASP A 315 10.02 -15.94 -22.64
C ASP A 315 10.37 -17.26 -23.34
N ALA A 316 11.39 -17.96 -22.84
CA ALA A 316 11.69 -19.36 -23.18
C ALA A 316 10.93 -20.29 -22.22
N LYS A 317 9.62 -20.47 -22.48
CA LYS A 317 8.71 -21.22 -21.61
C LYS A 317 9.29 -22.53 -21.10
N TYR A 318 9.15 -22.77 -19.79
CA TYR A 318 9.59 -23.95 -19.05
C TYR A 318 11.10 -24.09 -18.82
N ALA A 319 11.95 -23.22 -19.36
CA ALA A 319 13.40 -23.30 -19.14
C ALA A 319 13.79 -23.17 -17.66
N TYR A 320 12.98 -22.47 -16.86
CA TYR A 320 13.17 -22.39 -15.41
C TYR A 320 12.88 -23.75 -14.75
N ASN A 321 11.74 -24.36 -15.07
CA ASN A 321 11.33 -25.66 -14.53
C ASN A 321 12.32 -26.77 -14.94
N ASP A 322 12.63 -26.83 -16.23
CA ASP A 322 13.62 -27.71 -16.86
C ASP A 322 14.95 -27.76 -16.06
N ALA A 323 15.51 -26.58 -15.75
CA ALA A 323 16.75 -26.46 -14.99
C ALA A 323 16.63 -26.90 -13.52
N GLN A 324 15.51 -26.60 -12.85
CA GLN A 324 15.30 -27.02 -11.47
C GLN A 324 15.22 -28.55 -11.37
N VAL A 325 14.43 -29.18 -12.24
CA VAL A 325 14.26 -30.64 -12.24
C VAL A 325 15.57 -31.33 -12.60
N PHE A 326 16.28 -30.86 -13.63
CA PHE A 326 17.57 -31.42 -14.01
C PHE A 326 18.60 -31.37 -12.86
N ARG A 327 18.59 -30.31 -12.04
CA ARG A 327 19.44 -30.23 -10.84
C ARG A 327 19.16 -31.37 -9.86
N GLU A 328 17.91 -31.77 -9.68
CA GLU A 328 17.56 -32.87 -8.78
C GLU A 328 18.03 -34.22 -9.35
N TYR A 329 18.01 -34.43 -10.68
CA TYR A 329 18.63 -35.60 -11.32
C TYR A 329 20.14 -35.67 -11.09
N LEU A 330 20.84 -34.52 -11.13
CA LEU A 330 22.27 -34.47 -10.82
C LEU A 330 22.56 -34.97 -9.39
N ILE A 331 21.64 -34.71 -8.45
CA ILE A 331 21.80 -35.06 -7.04
C ILE A 331 21.35 -36.50 -6.79
N GLU A 332 20.11 -36.84 -7.10
CA GLU A 332 19.48 -38.11 -6.71
C GLU A 332 19.87 -39.25 -7.67
N THR A 333 19.96 -38.97 -8.97
CA THR A 333 20.25 -40.00 -9.99
C THR A 333 21.74 -40.12 -10.26
N LEU A 334 22.46 -39.01 -10.38
CA LEU A 334 23.91 -39.02 -10.66
C LEU A 334 24.77 -38.95 -9.38
N GLY A 335 24.20 -38.75 -8.19
CA GLY A 335 24.96 -38.79 -6.94
C GLY A 335 26.03 -37.69 -6.81
N ILE A 336 25.80 -36.53 -7.41
CA ILE A 336 26.72 -35.37 -7.33
C ILE A 336 26.42 -34.59 -6.05
N SER A 337 27.48 -34.23 -5.32
CA SER A 337 27.30 -33.42 -4.10
C SER A 337 26.77 -32.03 -4.44
N LYS A 338 25.79 -31.55 -3.67
CA LYS A 338 25.14 -30.23 -3.85
C LYS A 338 26.15 -29.07 -3.94
N GLN A 339 27.27 -29.16 -3.22
CA GLN A 339 28.32 -28.14 -3.23
C GLN A 339 29.09 -28.03 -4.56
N ASN A 340 29.09 -29.11 -5.35
CA ASN A 340 29.71 -29.18 -6.67
C ASN A 340 28.73 -28.80 -7.79
N ILE A 341 27.52 -28.33 -7.45
CA ILE A 341 26.51 -27.91 -8.42
C ILE A 341 26.30 -26.39 -8.26
N LYS A 342 26.47 -25.65 -9.36
CA LYS A 342 26.08 -24.24 -9.44
C LYS A 342 24.88 -24.10 -10.34
N MET A 343 23.86 -23.41 -9.85
CA MET A 343 22.64 -23.15 -10.60
C MET A 343 22.37 -21.64 -10.61
N ILE A 344 22.10 -21.09 -11.79
CA ILE A 344 21.71 -19.70 -11.99
C ILE A 344 20.45 -19.67 -12.87
N LEU A 345 19.47 -18.86 -12.46
CA LEU A 345 18.13 -18.88 -13.05
C LEU A 345 17.66 -17.45 -13.38
N ASN A 346 16.94 -17.29 -14.50
CA ASN A 346 16.28 -16.05 -14.92
C ASN A 346 17.19 -14.81 -14.72
N SER A 347 16.72 -13.80 -13.98
CA SER A 347 17.44 -12.53 -13.75
C SER A 347 18.81 -12.67 -13.08
N LYS A 348 19.14 -13.82 -12.50
CA LYS A 348 20.47 -14.11 -11.95
C LYS A 348 21.44 -14.65 -12.99
N ALA A 349 20.96 -15.13 -14.13
CA ALA A 349 21.77 -15.67 -15.22
C ALA A 349 22.22 -14.54 -16.17
N THR A 350 22.86 -13.52 -15.61
CA THR A 350 23.46 -12.42 -16.37
C THR A 350 24.69 -12.90 -17.13
N TYR A 351 25.07 -12.16 -18.17
CA TYR A 351 26.28 -12.45 -18.95
C TYR A 351 27.53 -12.54 -18.06
N ALA A 352 27.63 -11.65 -17.07
CA ALA A 352 28.73 -11.64 -16.10
C ALA A 352 28.72 -12.90 -15.20
N GLU A 353 27.55 -13.31 -14.69
CA GLU A 353 27.46 -14.49 -13.82
C GLU A 353 27.70 -15.80 -14.59
N ILE A 354 27.22 -15.91 -15.84
CA ILE A 354 27.54 -17.07 -16.69
C ILE A 354 29.04 -17.15 -16.96
N ASN A 355 29.69 -16.04 -17.32
CA ASN A 355 31.15 -16.00 -17.53
C ASN A 355 31.94 -16.28 -16.25
N LYS A 356 31.44 -15.85 -15.09
CA LYS A 356 32.04 -16.19 -13.79
C LYS A 356 32.00 -17.69 -13.51
N LEU A 357 31.02 -18.44 -14.03
CA LEU A 357 30.94 -19.89 -13.89
C LEU A 357 31.77 -20.62 -14.96
N LEU A 358 31.57 -20.28 -16.23
CA LEU A 358 32.04 -21.04 -17.40
C LEU A 358 33.28 -20.45 -18.11
N GLY A 359 33.62 -19.20 -17.81
CA GLY A 359 34.74 -18.51 -18.46
C GLY A 359 36.10 -19.12 -18.14
N SER A 360 37.12 -18.75 -18.92
CA SER A 360 38.49 -19.27 -18.81
C SER A 360 39.16 -19.08 -17.45
N LYS A 361 38.69 -18.11 -16.64
CA LYS A 361 39.12 -17.86 -15.26
C LYS A 361 38.01 -18.13 -14.24
N GLY A 362 36.92 -18.76 -14.66
CA GLY A 362 35.68 -18.93 -13.90
C GLY A 362 35.76 -19.96 -12.78
N TRP A 363 34.60 -20.26 -12.20
CA TRP A 363 34.44 -21.22 -11.11
C TRP A 363 34.89 -22.62 -11.52
N LEU A 364 34.54 -23.09 -12.72
CA LEU A 364 34.99 -24.40 -13.20
C LEU A 364 36.51 -24.50 -13.23
N LYS A 365 37.22 -23.52 -13.82
CA LYS A 365 38.69 -23.52 -13.86
C LYS A 365 39.35 -23.59 -12.49
N ARG A 366 38.72 -23.03 -11.45
CA ARG A 366 39.26 -23.01 -10.08
C ARG A 366 39.00 -24.30 -9.28
N ASN A 367 38.04 -25.11 -9.69
CA ASN A 367 37.60 -26.28 -8.89
C ASN A 367 37.85 -27.62 -9.59
N VAL A 368 37.86 -27.63 -10.92
CA VAL A 368 38.16 -28.80 -11.73
C VAL A 368 39.64 -29.14 -11.54
N LYS A 369 39.90 -30.40 -11.18
CA LYS A 369 41.25 -30.99 -11.15
C LYS A 369 41.52 -31.71 -12.46
N ASP A 370 42.67 -31.41 -13.04
CA ASP A 370 43.15 -32.00 -14.29
C ASP A 370 43.05 -33.54 -14.25
N SER A 371 42.57 -34.09 -15.37
CA SER A 371 42.44 -35.50 -15.72
C SER A 371 41.64 -36.37 -14.74
N THR A 372 40.99 -35.79 -13.73
CA THR A 372 40.26 -36.54 -12.69
C THR A 372 38.83 -36.08 -12.50
N SER A 373 38.54 -34.81 -12.78
CA SER A 373 37.22 -34.23 -12.60
C SER A 373 36.35 -34.43 -13.83
N ASN A 374 35.06 -34.70 -13.63
CA ASN A 374 34.06 -34.71 -14.71
C ASN A 374 33.24 -33.42 -14.66
N ILE A 375 32.77 -32.94 -15.80
CA ILE A 375 31.97 -31.72 -15.91
C ILE A 375 30.64 -32.07 -16.57
N ILE A 376 29.55 -31.58 -15.99
CA ILE A 376 28.22 -31.61 -16.61
C ILE A 376 27.69 -30.18 -16.73
N ILE A 377 27.32 -29.76 -17.92
CA ILE A 377 26.73 -28.43 -18.15
C ILE A 377 25.34 -28.65 -18.73
N TYR A 378 24.36 -27.95 -18.17
CA TYR A 378 22.99 -27.94 -18.65
C TYR A 378 22.57 -26.49 -18.90
N PHE A 379 22.04 -26.22 -20.08
CA PHE A 379 21.47 -24.93 -20.45
C PHE A 379 20.08 -25.14 -21.06
N ALA A 380 19.09 -24.44 -20.51
CA ALA A 380 17.77 -24.27 -21.11
C ALA A 380 17.48 -22.78 -21.31
N GLY A 381 17.13 -22.40 -22.54
CA GLY A 381 16.92 -21.00 -22.89
C GLY A 381 17.00 -20.74 -24.39
N HIS A 382 17.27 -19.49 -24.77
CA HIS A 382 17.42 -19.08 -26.16
C HIS A 382 18.87 -19.18 -26.62
N GLY A 383 19.04 -19.75 -27.81
CA GLY A 383 20.27 -19.62 -28.59
C GLY A 383 20.06 -18.62 -29.72
N ILE A 384 21.16 -18.13 -30.28
CA ILE A 384 21.14 -17.22 -31.42
C ILE A 384 22.33 -17.50 -32.34
N SER A 385 22.17 -17.15 -33.61
CA SER A 385 23.18 -17.29 -34.65
C SER A 385 23.58 -15.92 -35.21
N ASN A 386 24.87 -15.69 -35.45
CA ASN A 386 25.37 -14.52 -36.18
C ASN A 386 25.75 -14.91 -37.61
N LEU A 387 25.07 -14.31 -38.59
CA LEU A 387 25.25 -14.55 -40.03
C LEU A 387 26.64 -14.21 -40.55
N GLU A 388 27.16 -13.05 -40.18
CA GLU A 388 28.41 -12.53 -40.73
C GLU A 388 29.58 -13.36 -40.24
N GLU A 389 29.56 -13.71 -38.95
CA GLU A 389 30.65 -14.43 -38.28
C GLU A 389 30.51 -15.95 -38.36
N LYS A 390 29.34 -16.47 -38.78
CA LYS A 390 28.99 -17.90 -38.77
C LYS A 390 29.19 -18.54 -37.39
N THR A 391 28.83 -17.83 -36.34
CA THR A 391 28.95 -18.24 -34.94
C THR A 391 27.56 -18.43 -34.32
N THR A 392 27.50 -19.19 -33.23
CA THR A 392 26.31 -19.29 -32.38
C THR A 392 26.64 -18.89 -30.96
N GLY A 393 25.63 -18.39 -30.25
CA GLY A 393 25.74 -18.03 -28.86
C GLY A 393 24.52 -18.46 -28.04
N LEU A 394 24.72 -18.55 -26.74
CA LEU A 394 23.67 -18.73 -25.75
C LEU A 394 23.32 -17.36 -25.17
N LEU A 395 22.07 -16.95 -25.25
CA LEU A 395 21.64 -15.66 -24.72
C LEU A 395 21.62 -15.70 -23.19
N ALA A 396 22.20 -14.67 -22.58
CA ALA A 396 22.04 -14.42 -21.15
C ALA A 396 20.81 -13.54 -20.89
N PHE A 397 20.36 -13.47 -19.64
CA PHE A 397 19.17 -12.71 -19.25
C PHE A 397 19.18 -11.24 -19.73
N ASP A 398 20.34 -10.60 -19.62
CA ASP A 398 20.60 -9.17 -19.80
C ASP A 398 21.27 -8.85 -21.15
N ILE A 399 21.19 -9.75 -22.13
CA ILE A 399 21.74 -9.54 -23.48
C ILE A 399 20.64 -9.18 -24.45
N ASP A 400 20.80 -8.04 -25.13
CA ASP A 400 20.00 -7.65 -26.27
C ASP A 400 20.56 -8.33 -27.54
N PRO A 401 19.79 -9.22 -28.19
CA PRO A 401 20.25 -9.96 -29.37
C PRO A 401 20.53 -9.08 -30.59
N ASN A 402 20.09 -7.81 -30.61
CA ASN A 402 20.42 -6.87 -31.68
C ASN A 402 21.90 -6.46 -31.68
N TYR A 403 22.60 -6.61 -30.55
CA TYR A 403 23.97 -6.12 -30.36
C TYR A 403 24.97 -7.23 -30.01
N SER A 404 24.52 -8.38 -29.52
CA SER A 404 25.41 -9.46 -29.10
C SER A 404 24.73 -10.82 -29.15
N ILE A 405 25.51 -11.87 -29.51
CA ILE A 405 25.06 -13.26 -29.42
C ILE A 405 25.18 -13.86 -28.01
N GLY A 406 25.59 -13.06 -27.01
CA GLY A 406 25.80 -13.52 -25.65
C GLY A 406 27.04 -14.44 -25.56
N ILE A 407 26.86 -15.63 -24.99
CA ILE A 407 27.95 -16.58 -24.74
C ILE A 407 28.27 -17.34 -26.02
N ASP A 408 29.30 -16.88 -26.75
CA ASP A 408 29.80 -17.55 -27.96
C ASP A 408 30.15 -19.02 -27.67
N THR A 409 29.50 -19.95 -28.37
CA THR A 409 29.61 -21.38 -28.13
C THR A 409 30.98 -21.93 -28.50
N LYS A 410 31.62 -21.38 -29.55
CA LYS A 410 32.96 -21.77 -29.98
C LYS A 410 33.99 -21.44 -28.89
N ASN A 411 33.91 -20.25 -28.31
CA ASN A 411 34.75 -19.82 -27.19
C ASN A 411 34.44 -20.61 -25.92
N LEU A 412 33.16 -20.91 -25.65
CA LEU A 412 32.77 -21.79 -24.55
C LEU A 412 33.43 -23.17 -24.68
N TYR A 413 33.28 -23.85 -25.81
CA TYR A 413 33.85 -25.18 -26.02
C TYR A 413 35.38 -25.15 -25.94
N LYS A 414 36.03 -24.13 -26.51
CA LYS A 414 37.47 -23.93 -26.38
C LYS A 414 37.90 -23.76 -24.93
N ASN A 415 37.19 -22.95 -24.15
CA ASN A 415 37.51 -22.73 -22.73
C ASN A 415 37.34 -24.01 -21.91
N LEU A 416 36.28 -24.78 -22.18
CA LEU A 416 36.00 -26.05 -21.51
C LEU A 416 37.04 -27.12 -21.85
N ALA A 417 37.46 -27.22 -23.12
CA ALA A 417 38.52 -28.13 -23.55
C ALA A 417 39.84 -27.85 -22.80
N ASN A 418 40.16 -26.57 -22.55
CA ASN A 418 41.35 -26.15 -21.81
C ASN A 418 41.29 -26.39 -20.29
N LEU A 419 40.19 -26.95 -19.77
CA LEU A 419 40.10 -27.35 -18.36
C LEU A 419 40.80 -28.69 -18.09
N ASN A 420 41.17 -29.45 -19.13
CA ASN A 420 41.77 -30.78 -19.00
C ASN A 420 40.95 -31.74 -18.12
N ALA A 421 39.62 -31.63 -18.13
CA ALA A 421 38.76 -32.53 -17.37
C ALA A 421 38.86 -33.98 -17.89
N ASN A 422 38.52 -34.97 -17.05
CA ASN A 422 38.43 -36.37 -17.49
C ASN A 422 37.30 -36.56 -18.52
N SER A 423 36.15 -35.91 -18.32
CA SER A 423 35.07 -35.88 -19.30
C SER A 423 34.20 -34.64 -19.15
N ILE A 424 33.61 -34.19 -20.25
CA ILE A 424 32.73 -33.03 -20.31
C ILE A 424 31.46 -33.44 -21.04
N THR A 425 30.31 -33.29 -20.39
CA THR A 425 29.00 -33.58 -21.00
C THR A 425 28.15 -32.31 -20.95
N ILE A 426 27.67 -31.86 -22.10
CA ILE A 426 26.90 -30.62 -22.25
C ILE A 426 25.53 -30.97 -22.81
N PHE A 427 24.47 -30.46 -22.20
CA PHE A 427 23.09 -30.56 -22.67
C PHE A 427 22.58 -29.15 -22.97
N LEU A 428 22.20 -28.90 -24.23
CA LEU A 428 21.71 -27.61 -24.71
C LEU A 428 20.27 -27.74 -25.19
N ASP A 429 19.32 -27.35 -24.35
CA ASP A 429 17.93 -27.13 -24.73
C ASP A 429 17.72 -25.70 -25.20
N ALA A 430 18.24 -25.41 -26.39
CA ALA A 430 18.20 -24.10 -27.02
C ALA A 430 18.00 -24.23 -28.54
N CYS A 431 17.21 -23.32 -29.11
CA CYS A 431 17.07 -23.13 -30.56
C CYS A 431 18.17 -22.18 -31.06
N PHE A 432 18.77 -22.47 -32.21
CA PHE A 432 19.72 -21.53 -32.87
C PHE A 432 19.13 -20.90 -34.14
N THR A 433 17.84 -21.07 -34.38
CA THR A 433 17.09 -20.56 -35.57
C THR A 433 16.69 -19.09 -35.45
N GLY A 434 16.96 -18.44 -34.30
CA GLY A 434 16.48 -17.09 -34.00
C GLY A 434 15.01 -17.03 -33.59
N GLN A 435 14.43 -18.17 -33.19
CA GLN A 435 13.03 -18.30 -32.77
C GLN A 435 12.89 -18.92 -31.37
N THR A 436 11.80 -18.56 -30.69
CA THR A 436 11.36 -19.13 -29.41
C THR A 436 10.77 -20.54 -29.58
N ARG A 437 10.49 -21.24 -28.46
CA ARG A 437 9.77 -22.54 -28.45
C ARG A 437 8.36 -22.49 -29.05
N GLU A 438 7.80 -21.28 -29.19
CA GLU A 438 6.49 -21.02 -29.81
C GLU A 438 6.64 -20.37 -31.20
N GLU A 439 7.80 -20.52 -31.84
CA GLU A 439 8.11 -20.03 -33.20
C GLU A 439 8.07 -18.50 -33.39
N LYS A 440 7.87 -17.74 -32.32
CA LYS A 440 8.03 -16.28 -32.31
C LYS A 440 9.48 -15.91 -32.57
N LEU A 441 9.71 -14.84 -33.33
CA LEU A 441 11.05 -14.30 -33.59
C LEU A 441 11.67 -13.70 -32.32
N LEU A 442 12.97 -13.92 -32.12
CA LEU A 442 13.73 -13.30 -31.03
C LEU A 442 14.02 -11.81 -31.27
N ILE A 443 14.16 -11.43 -32.53
CA ILE A 443 14.35 -10.03 -32.96
C ILE A 443 13.10 -9.61 -33.73
N ALA A 444 12.49 -8.49 -33.35
CA ALA A 444 11.34 -7.94 -34.07
C ALA A 444 11.74 -7.59 -35.51
N ASP A 445 10.87 -7.88 -36.47
CA ASP A 445 11.06 -7.61 -37.92
C ASP A 445 12.26 -8.34 -38.58
N SER A 446 12.88 -9.32 -37.92
CA SER A 446 13.89 -10.19 -38.55
C SER A 446 13.24 -11.34 -39.32
N ARG A 447 13.94 -11.90 -40.32
CA ARG A 447 13.54 -13.19 -40.91
C ARG A 447 14.08 -14.34 -40.06
N PRO A 448 13.37 -15.49 -39.95
CA PRO A 448 13.97 -16.70 -39.41
C PRO A 448 15.21 -17.03 -40.25
N ILE A 449 16.36 -17.11 -39.61
CA ILE A 449 17.63 -17.31 -40.29
C ILE A 449 18.33 -18.47 -39.62
N THR A 450 18.68 -19.47 -40.41
CA THR A 450 19.43 -20.62 -39.94
C THR A 450 20.87 -20.56 -40.44
N ILE A 451 21.81 -20.73 -39.51
CA ILE A 451 23.18 -21.13 -39.83
C ILE A 451 23.39 -22.52 -39.26
N VAL A 452 24.11 -23.35 -40.00
CA VAL A 452 24.67 -24.59 -39.51
C VAL A 452 26.13 -24.32 -39.17
N PRO A 453 26.49 -24.07 -37.90
CA PRO A 453 27.89 -23.95 -37.53
C PRO A 453 28.53 -25.32 -37.73
N LYS A 454 29.52 -25.42 -38.60
CA LYS A 454 30.39 -26.59 -38.61
C LYS A 454 31.30 -26.51 -37.40
N ILE A 455 30.99 -27.28 -36.36
CA ILE A 455 31.89 -27.44 -35.22
C ILE A 455 33.05 -28.31 -35.70
N ASN A 456 34.11 -27.65 -36.21
CA ASN A 456 35.18 -28.34 -36.92
C ASN A 456 36.05 -29.23 -36.03
N HIS A 457 36.09 -28.99 -34.70
CA HIS A 457 36.80 -29.84 -33.74
C HIS A 457 36.16 -29.75 -32.36
N ILE A 458 35.66 -30.89 -31.87
CA ILE A 458 35.27 -31.11 -30.47
C ILE A 458 36.37 -31.96 -29.83
N SER A 459 36.76 -31.66 -28.59
CA SER A 459 37.77 -32.45 -27.89
C SER A 459 37.27 -33.87 -27.62
N ASP A 460 38.15 -34.87 -27.67
CA ASP A 460 37.80 -36.30 -27.56
C ASP A 460 37.08 -36.66 -26.24
N ASN A 461 37.30 -35.89 -25.18
CA ASN A 461 36.67 -36.08 -23.87
C ASN A 461 35.34 -35.30 -23.71
N MET A 462 34.85 -34.65 -24.77
CA MET A 462 33.66 -33.80 -24.74
C MET A 462 32.51 -34.42 -25.54
N SER A 463 31.32 -34.37 -24.96
CA SER A 463 30.06 -34.83 -25.55
C SER A 463 29.02 -33.72 -25.44
N ILE A 464 28.38 -33.36 -26.54
CA ILE A 464 27.42 -32.24 -26.60
C ILE A 464 26.11 -32.74 -27.17
N PHE A 465 25.04 -32.64 -26.40
CA PHE A 465 23.68 -32.85 -26.83
C PHE A 465 23.02 -31.52 -27.18
N THR A 466 22.45 -31.41 -28.38
CA THR A 466 21.64 -30.26 -28.80
C THR A 466 20.19 -30.69 -29.02
N ALA A 467 19.24 -29.86 -28.60
CA ALA A 467 17.81 -30.17 -28.71
C ALA A 467 17.30 -30.24 -30.15
N THR A 468 17.98 -29.59 -31.09
CA THR A 468 17.62 -29.55 -32.50
C THR A 468 18.84 -29.77 -33.38
N SER A 469 18.56 -30.13 -34.63
CA SER A 469 19.53 -30.02 -35.71
C SER A 469 19.33 -28.69 -36.44
N ASN A 470 20.43 -28.09 -36.90
CA ASN A 470 20.49 -27.09 -37.96
C ASN A 470 19.33 -26.08 -38.00
N THR A 471 18.27 -26.39 -38.76
CA THR A 471 17.13 -25.53 -39.12
C THR A 471 15.89 -25.69 -38.26
N GLN A 472 15.92 -26.58 -37.26
CA GLN A 472 14.75 -26.97 -36.50
C GLN A 472 14.61 -26.17 -35.20
N THR A 473 13.36 -25.95 -34.79
CA THR A 473 13.01 -25.25 -33.55
C THR A 473 12.75 -26.25 -32.41
N SER A 474 13.32 -25.98 -31.24
CA SER A 474 13.06 -26.77 -30.03
C SER A 474 11.69 -26.39 -29.50
N GLY A 475 10.77 -27.34 -29.43
CA GLY A 475 9.41 -27.10 -28.92
C GLY A 475 9.27 -27.37 -27.42
N ALA A 476 8.08 -27.08 -26.91
CA ALA A 476 7.66 -27.42 -25.55
C ALA A 476 6.58 -28.52 -25.54
N ILE A 477 6.40 -29.19 -24.40
CA ILE A 477 5.22 -30.02 -24.10
C ILE A 477 4.43 -29.29 -23.02
N LYS A 478 3.32 -28.66 -23.41
CA LYS A 478 2.54 -27.79 -22.51
C LYS A 478 1.96 -28.56 -21.33
N GLU A 479 1.49 -29.77 -21.57
CA GLU A 479 0.85 -30.64 -20.59
C GLU A 479 1.83 -31.19 -19.55
N GLN A 480 3.12 -31.19 -19.88
CA GLN A 480 4.21 -31.65 -19.02
C GLN A 480 5.04 -30.50 -18.44
N GLU A 481 4.75 -29.25 -18.82
CA GLU A 481 5.48 -28.06 -18.38
C GLU A 481 7.01 -28.16 -18.54
N HIS A 482 7.44 -28.73 -19.68
CA HIS A 482 8.85 -28.96 -20.02
C HIS A 482 9.18 -28.62 -21.47
N GLY A 483 10.46 -28.35 -21.73
CA GLY A 483 11.01 -28.42 -23.10
C GLY A 483 10.92 -29.85 -23.65
N LEU A 484 10.61 -30.02 -24.93
CA LEU A 484 10.46 -31.36 -25.53
C LEU A 484 11.74 -32.18 -25.37
N PHE A 485 12.90 -31.57 -25.64
CA PHE A 485 14.18 -32.23 -25.45
C PHE A 485 14.44 -32.57 -23.99
N THR A 486 14.23 -31.62 -23.08
CA THR A 486 14.45 -31.85 -21.65
C THR A 486 13.54 -32.93 -21.09
N TYR A 487 12.26 -32.95 -21.44
CA TYR A 487 11.32 -33.98 -21.01
C TYR A 487 11.84 -35.40 -21.35
N PHE A 488 12.23 -35.64 -22.61
CA PHE A 488 12.74 -36.95 -23.01
C PHE A 488 14.16 -37.23 -22.52
N LEU A 489 14.99 -36.21 -22.31
CA LEU A 489 16.26 -36.36 -21.59
C LEU A 489 16.00 -36.90 -20.18
N LEU A 490 15.14 -36.26 -19.40
CA LEU A 490 14.81 -36.68 -18.04
C LEU A 490 14.20 -38.09 -18.03
N LYS A 491 13.29 -38.40 -18.96
CA LYS A 491 12.72 -39.74 -19.13
C LYS A 491 13.80 -40.79 -19.43
N GLY A 492 14.78 -40.47 -20.28
CA GLY A 492 15.93 -41.33 -20.54
C GLY A 492 16.80 -41.57 -19.30
N LEU A 493 17.05 -40.52 -18.50
CA LEU A 493 17.79 -40.61 -17.23
C LEU A 493 17.05 -41.40 -16.15
N ARG A 494 15.74 -41.64 -16.30
CA ARG A 494 14.95 -42.57 -15.45
C ARG A 494 15.08 -44.04 -15.88
N GLY A 495 15.88 -44.34 -16.88
CA GLY A 495 16.11 -45.72 -17.35
C GLY A 495 15.30 -46.12 -18.58
N ASN A 496 14.42 -45.26 -19.11
CA ASN A 496 13.73 -45.55 -20.37
C ASN A 496 14.68 -45.66 -21.57
N ALA A 497 15.88 -45.11 -21.45
CA ALA A 497 16.92 -45.18 -22.47
C ALA A 497 17.87 -46.38 -22.31
N ASP A 498 17.74 -47.21 -21.27
CA ASP A 498 18.51 -48.46 -21.10
C ASP A 498 17.95 -49.56 -22.00
N ASP A 499 18.28 -49.48 -23.30
CA ASP A 499 17.70 -50.33 -24.35
C ASP A 499 18.11 -51.81 -24.19
N ASN A 500 19.36 -52.05 -23.76
CA ASN A 500 19.89 -53.40 -23.55
C ASN A 500 19.56 -53.98 -22.15
N LYS A 501 19.02 -53.15 -21.24
CA LYS A 501 18.63 -53.50 -19.86
C LYS A 501 19.78 -54.02 -19.01
N ASP A 502 21.00 -53.57 -19.27
CA ASP A 502 22.19 -53.96 -18.50
C ASP A 502 22.40 -53.10 -17.24
N LYS A 503 21.43 -52.22 -16.94
CA LYS A 503 21.43 -51.24 -15.85
C LYS A 503 22.51 -50.16 -15.99
N LYS A 504 23.08 -49.96 -17.17
CA LYS A 504 24.02 -48.86 -17.44
C LYS A 504 23.47 -48.03 -18.57
N LEU A 505 23.36 -46.73 -18.35
CA LEU A 505 23.00 -45.80 -19.41
C LEU A 505 24.27 -45.21 -20.02
N THR A 506 24.56 -45.56 -21.27
CA THR A 506 25.60 -44.91 -22.08
C THR A 506 25.08 -43.63 -22.75
N LEU A 507 26.00 -42.74 -23.14
CA LEU A 507 25.63 -41.56 -23.95
C LEU A 507 25.07 -41.95 -25.32
N PHE A 508 25.53 -43.06 -25.89
CA PHE A 508 25.00 -43.61 -27.14
C PHE A 508 23.53 -44.01 -27.01
N GLU A 509 23.18 -44.76 -25.97
CA GLU A 509 21.81 -45.19 -25.68
C GLU A 509 20.91 -44.00 -25.38
N LEU A 510 21.38 -43.08 -24.54
CA LEU A 510 20.65 -41.85 -24.24
C LEU A 510 20.36 -41.03 -25.51
N ASN A 511 21.34 -40.86 -26.39
CA ASN A 511 21.12 -40.18 -27.66
C ASN A 511 20.12 -40.92 -28.55
N SER A 512 20.27 -42.23 -28.69
CA SER A 512 19.37 -43.03 -29.53
C SER A 512 17.92 -42.93 -29.07
N PHE A 513 17.70 -42.97 -27.75
CA PHE A 513 16.38 -42.77 -27.14
C PHE A 513 15.84 -41.35 -27.37
N ILE A 514 16.62 -40.32 -27.01
CA ILE A 514 16.18 -38.91 -27.13
C ILE A 514 15.88 -38.57 -28.60
N THR A 515 16.76 -38.92 -29.53
CA THR A 515 16.54 -38.64 -30.96
C THR A 515 15.25 -39.29 -31.46
N LYS A 516 15.02 -40.57 -31.12
CA LYS A 516 13.81 -41.30 -31.51
C LYS A 516 12.55 -40.66 -30.95
N GLU A 517 12.48 -40.46 -29.63
CA GLU A 517 11.25 -40.02 -28.96
C GLU A 517 10.92 -38.56 -29.27
N VAL A 518 11.93 -37.67 -29.30
CA VAL A 518 11.74 -36.26 -29.66
C VAL A 518 11.26 -36.14 -31.11
N SER A 519 11.89 -36.85 -32.05
CA SER A 519 11.46 -36.80 -33.46
C SER A 519 10.07 -37.38 -33.67
N ASN A 520 9.72 -38.49 -33.01
CA ASN A 520 8.36 -39.05 -33.09
C ASN A 520 7.31 -38.09 -32.52
N TYR A 521 7.58 -37.49 -31.35
CA TYR A 521 6.65 -36.55 -30.74
C TYR A 521 6.48 -35.29 -31.59
N ALA A 522 7.60 -34.74 -32.10
CA ALA A 522 7.58 -33.58 -32.97
C ALA A 522 6.77 -33.84 -34.24
N LEU A 523 6.97 -34.97 -34.90
CA LEU A 523 6.22 -35.35 -36.12
C LEU A 523 4.72 -35.46 -35.86
N ASN A 524 4.30 -36.03 -34.72
CA ASN A 524 2.88 -36.09 -34.33
C ASN A 524 2.26 -34.71 -34.08
N ALA A 525 3.09 -33.71 -33.77
CA ALA A 525 2.71 -32.32 -33.62
C ALA A 525 2.97 -31.50 -34.90
N GLU A 526 3.11 -32.16 -36.05
CA GLU A 526 3.33 -31.57 -37.38
C GLU A 526 4.54 -30.63 -37.46
N ARG A 527 5.58 -30.92 -36.66
CA ARG A 527 6.84 -30.15 -36.62
C ARG A 527 8.06 -31.05 -36.70
N GLU A 528 9.20 -30.45 -37.00
CA GLU A 528 10.48 -31.16 -37.01
C GLU A 528 11.34 -30.78 -35.81
N GLN A 529 11.83 -31.80 -35.09
CA GLN A 529 12.87 -31.63 -34.07
C GLN A 529 13.69 -32.91 -33.97
N THR A 530 14.97 -32.81 -34.28
CA THR A 530 15.91 -33.94 -34.29
C THR A 530 17.12 -33.59 -33.44
N PRO A 531 17.16 -34.05 -32.18
CA PRO A 531 18.32 -33.89 -31.31
C PRO A 531 19.58 -34.53 -31.88
N GLN A 532 20.74 -33.94 -31.55
CA GLN A 532 22.04 -34.43 -32.00
C GLN A 532 22.98 -34.65 -30.81
N LEU A 533 23.85 -35.65 -30.93
CA LEU A 533 25.02 -35.86 -30.08
C LEU A 533 26.30 -35.68 -30.91
N LEU A 534 27.15 -34.77 -30.46
CA LEU A 534 28.47 -34.51 -31.01
C LEU A 534 29.56 -34.95 -30.03
N GLY A 535 30.68 -35.48 -30.54
CA GLY A 535 31.81 -35.94 -29.73
C GLY A 535 31.67 -37.38 -29.25
N SER A 536 32.21 -37.68 -28.06
CA SER A 536 32.31 -39.05 -27.53
C SER A 536 30.94 -39.66 -27.17
N LYS A 537 30.76 -40.95 -27.46
CA LYS A 537 29.50 -41.70 -27.25
C LYS A 537 29.60 -42.83 -26.23
N ASP A 538 30.80 -43.27 -25.89
CA ASP A 538 31.04 -44.53 -25.17
C ASP A 538 31.03 -44.37 -23.64
N LYS A 539 30.81 -43.15 -23.15
CA LYS A 539 30.78 -42.87 -21.71
C LYS A 539 29.50 -43.44 -21.09
N ILE A 540 29.69 -44.22 -20.02
CA ILE A 540 28.60 -44.60 -19.12
C ILE A 540 28.27 -43.39 -18.23
N LEU A 541 27.04 -42.88 -18.34
CA LEU A 541 26.56 -41.72 -17.58
C LEU A 541 25.94 -42.14 -16.25
N ILE A 542 25.09 -43.17 -16.25
CA ILE A 542 24.39 -43.67 -15.05
C ILE A 542 24.61 -45.18 -14.91
N LYS A 543 24.74 -45.64 -13.67
CA LYS A 543 24.61 -47.06 -13.30
C LYS A 543 23.42 -47.16 -12.34
N TYR A 544 22.37 -47.85 -12.75
CA TYR A 544 21.19 -48.08 -11.94
C TYR A 544 21.43 -49.23 -10.95
N ASP A 545 20.65 -49.25 -9.87
CA ASP A 545 20.75 -50.25 -8.80
C ASP A 545 20.10 -51.59 -9.19
#